data_AF-A0A5J4PZ72-F1
#
_entry.id   AF-A0A5J4PZ72-F1
#
_cell.length_a   1.000
_cell.length_b   1.000
_cell.length_c   1.000
_cell.angle_alpha   90.00
_cell.angle_beta   90.00
_cell.angle_gamma   90.00
#
_symmetry.space_group_name_H-M   'P 1'
#
loop_
_entity.id
_entity.type
_entity.pdbx_description
1 polymer ?
#
loop_
_entity_poly.entity_id
_entity_poly.type
_entity_poly.pdbx_seq_one_letter_code
_entity_poly.pdbx_strand_id
1 'polypeptide(L)'
;KMISLLLLAPFALCFENSQPFVRPTQTGNDGCTFRVGINATHDYETVAEALNQACTDSAGYIIQFVDAEHFEHLEINKDSRIQIFGRQTFTTHWKVNSSSEQILSLKQGHMFITSVEFVFSQVGNGTILLPSKALFSVGSDEQFQPSVFLEDCYFHSLS
;
A
#
# COMPACT_ATOMS: atom_id res chain seq x y z
N LYS A 1 23.16 61.11 -10.45
CA LYS A 1 23.22 60.13 -9.34
C LYS A 1 21.94 59.30 -9.38
N MET A 2 21.95 58.19 -10.12
CA MET A 2 20.83 57.24 -10.17
C MET A 2 20.93 56.30 -8.97
N ILE A 3 19.84 56.18 -8.22
CA ILE A 3 19.72 55.24 -7.11
C ILE A 3 19.36 53.88 -7.72
N SER A 4 20.28 52.92 -7.57
CA SER A 4 20.08 51.51 -7.91
C SER A 4 19.13 50.91 -6.88
N LEU A 5 17.94 50.50 -7.31
CA LEU A 5 16.96 49.81 -6.48
C LEU A 5 17.20 48.30 -6.60
N LEU A 6 17.90 47.72 -5.63
CA LEU A 6 18.07 46.27 -5.51
C LEU A 6 16.76 45.65 -4.98
N LEU A 7 16.00 45.02 -5.88
CA LEU A 7 14.90 44.13 -5.54
C LEU A 7 15.47 42.82 -4.97
N LEU A 8 15.36 42.63 -3.65
CA LEU A 8 15.57 41.35 -2.99
C LEU A 8 14.30 40.50 -3.15
N ALA A 9 14.34 39.50 -4.02
CA ALA A 9 13.33 38.45 -4.08
C ALA A 9 13.54 37.49 -2.90
N PRO A 10 12.52 37.21 -2.07
CA PRO A 10 12.64 36.19 -1.05
C PRO A 10 12.60 34.82 -1.74
N PHE A 11 13.73 34.11 -1.75
CA PHE A 11 13.77 32.68 -2.01
C PHE A 11 12.99 31.98 -0.90
N ALA A 12 11.74 31.62 -1.18
CA ALA A 12 11.01 30.64 -0.39
C ALA A 12 11.70 29.28 -0.60
N LEU A 13 12.60 28.93 0.32
CA LEU A 13 13.10 27.57 0.44
C LEU A 13 11.94 26.70 0.94
N CYS A 14 11.27 26.00 0.02
CA CYS A 14 10.46 24.84 0.40
C CYS A 14 11.42 23.76 0.91
N PHE A 15 11.70 23.77 2.21
CA PHE A 15 12.17 22.56 2.88
C PHE A 15 10.98 21.62 2.97
N GLU A 16 10.95 20.58 2.13
CA GLU A 16 10.19 19.38 2.43
C GLU A 16 10.77 18.83 3.73
N ASN A 17 10.00 19.01 4.80
CA ASN A 17 10.27 18.44 6.09
C ASN A 17 9.95 16.93 5.99
N SER A 18 10.88 16.15 5.44
CA SER A 18 10.81 14.68 5.52
C SER A 18 11.09 14.26 6.95
N GLN A 19 10.05 14.31 7.79
CA GLN A 19 10.12 13.69 9.10
C GLN A 19 10.30 12.18 8.90
N PRO A 20 11.31 11.55 9.54
CA PRO A 20 11.41 10.10 9.53
C PRO A 20 10.16 9.52 10.20
N PHE A 21 9.53 8.53 9.56
CA PHE A 21 8.37 7.81 10.09
C PHE A 21 8.70 7.22 11.47
N VAL A 22 8.12 7.84 12.50
CA VAL A 22 8.15 7.30 13.86
C VAL A 22 7.03 6.27 13.96
N ARG A 23 7.41 5.03 14.23
CA ARG A 23 6.49 3.93 14.55
C ARG A 23 5.49 4.43 15.61
N PRO A 24 4.17 4.25 15.43
CA PRO A 24 3.23 4.51 16.52
C PRO A 24 3.63 3.62 17.70
N THR A 25 4.16 4.22 18.76
CA THR A 25 4.25 3.60 20.07
C THR A 25 2.81 3.44 20.55
N GLN A 26 2.40 2.19 20.68
CA GLN A 26 1.12 1.72 21.20
C GLN A 26 0.70 2.50 22.46
N THR A 27 -0.13 3.52 22.27
CA THR A 27 -0.93 4.14 23.32
C THR A 27 -2.12 4.85 22.69
N GLY A 28 -3.24 4.13 22.55
CA GLY A 28 -4.59 4.69 22.71
C GLY A 28 -5.17 5.50 21.55
N ASN A 29 -5.41 4.83 20.42
CA ASN A 29 -6.49 5.00 19.42
C ASN A 29 -5.98 4.37 18.11
N ASP A 30 -5.46 3.14 18.22
CA ASP A 30 -4.86 2.45 17.10
C ASP A 30 -6.00 1.85 16.29
N GLY A 31 -6.10 2.20 15.01
CA GLY A 31 -7.08 1.61 14.09
C GLY A 31 -7.08 0.08 14.17
N CYS A 32 -8.09 -0.57 13.57
CA CYS A 32 -8.23 -2.01 13.64
C CYS A 32 -6.99 -2.71 13.06
N THR A 33 -6.14 -3.19 13.97
CA THR A 33 -4.78 -3.61 13.65
C THR A 33 -4.74 -5.12 13.52
N PHE A 34 -4.29 -5.59 12.35
CA PHE A 34 -4.25 -7.01 12.02
C PHE A 34 -2.88 -7.40 11.43
N ARG A 35 -2.40 -8.57 11.83
CA ARG A 35 -1.19 -9.20 11.29
C ARG A 35 -1.60 -10.22 10.24
N VAL A 36 -1.04 -10.10 9.03
CA VAL A 36 -1.38 -10.97 7.90
C VAL A 36 -0.15 -11.77 7.45
N GLY A 37 -0.30 -13.09 7.33
CA GLY A 37 0.72 -14.04 6.88
C GLY A 37 0.34 -15.49 7.16
N ILE A 38 1.24 -16.43 6.86
CA ILE A 38 1.06 -17.88 6.96
C ILE A 38 2.07 -18.51 7.92
N ASN A 39 3.34 -18.05 7.91
CA ASN A 39 4.46 -18.77 8.55
C ASN A 39 4.83 -18.24 9.95
N ALA A 40 4.48 -16.99 10.26
CA ALA A 40 4.69 -16.39 11.57
C ALA A 40 3.38 -16.30 12.38
N THR A 41 3.44 -15.85 13.63
CA THR A 41 2.23 -15.50 14.39
C THR A 41 1.48 -14.37 13.65
N HIS A 42 0.30 -14.71 13.15
CA HIS A 42 -0.61 -13.87 12.38
C HIS A 42 -2.03 -13.97 12.94
N ASP A 43 -2.87 -13.00 12.60
CA ASP A 43 -4.29 -12.99 12.95
C ASP A 43 -5.13 -13.59 11.81
N TYR A 44 -4.73 -13.33 10.56
CA TYR A 44 -5.38 -13.80 9.33
C TYR A 44 -4.35 -14.19 8.27
N GLU A 45 -4.73 -15.07 7.34
CA GLU A 45 -3.85 -15.49 6.25
C GLU A 45 -3.84 -14.46 5.11
N THR A 46 -4.96 -13.74 4.93
CA THR A 46 -5.15 -12.77 3.83
C THR A 46 -5.55 -11.38 4.30
N VAL A 47 -5.29 -10.37 3.47
CA VAL A 47 -5.76 -9.01 3.68
C VAL A 47 -7.28 -8.95 3.59
N ALA A 48 -7.89 -9.68 2.66
CA ALA A 48 -9.34 -9.76 2.54
C ALA A 48 -10.04 -10.27 3.82
N GLU A 49 -9.49 -11.29 4.48
CA GLU A 49 -10.02 -11.79 5.77
C GLU A 49 -9.95 -10.74 6.89
N ALA A 50 -8.85 -10.00 6.95
CA ALA A 50 -8.71 -8.89 7.90
C ALA A 50 -9.71 -7.76 7.63
N LEU A 51 -9.94 -7.42 6.36
CA LEU A 51 -10.89 -6.37 5.96
C LEU A 51 -12.37 -6.78 6.12
N ASN A 52 -12.64 -8.09 6.18
CA ASN A 52 -13.97 -8.63 6.49
C ASN A 52 -14.34 -8.46 7.98
N GLN A 53 -13.38 -8.19 8.85
CA GLN A 53 -13.67 -7.90 10.25
C GLN A 53 -14.34 -6.54 10.41
N ALA A 54 -15.26 -6.46 11.38
CA ALA A 54 -15.88 -5.19 11.74
C ALA A 54 -14.81 -4.23 12.27
N CYS A 55 -14.76 -3.03 11.70
CA CYS A 55 -13.93 -1.95 12.19
C CYS A 55 -14.76 -0.69 12.34
N THR A 56 -14.91 -0.22 13.59
CA THR A 56 -15.61 1.01 13.92
C THR A 56 -14.65 2.15 14.24
N ASP A 57 -13.34 1.92 14.15
CA ASP A 57 -12.34 2.93 14.41
C ASP A 57 -12.23 3.90 13.23
N SER A 58 -12.24 5.20 13.53
CA SER A 58 -12.09 6.27 12.53
C SER A 58 -10.74 6.27 11.81
N ALA A 59 -9.69 5.72 12.42
CA ALA A 59 -8.38 5.53 11.80
C ALA A 59 -8.41 4.44 10.71
N GLY A 60 -9.46 3.61 10.69
CA GLY A 60 -9.68 2.54 9.73
C GLY A 60 -8.84 1.30 10.05
N TYR A 61 -8.43 0.59 9.00
CA TYR A 61 -7.67 -0.66 9.10
C TYR A 61 -6.17 -0.39 9.05
N ILE A 62 -5.42 -1.10 9.89
CA ILE A 62 -3.95 -1.12 9.89
C ILE A 62 -3.53 -2.58 9.73
N ILE A 63 -2.88 -2.90 8.63
CA ILE A 63 -2.53 -4.27 8.26
C ILE A 63 -1.02 -4.37 8.17
N GLN A 64 -0.45 -5.32 8.90
CA GLN A 64 0.99 -5.54 8.96
C GLN A 64 1.30 -6.93 8.38
N PHE A 65 2.02 -6.98 7.26
CA PHE A 65 2.56 -8.24 6.77
C PHE A 65 3.63 -8.76 7.72
N VAL A 66 3.56 -10.05 8.03
CA VAL A 66 4.53 -10.72 8.92
C VAL A 66 5.51 -11.63 8.19
N ASP A 67 5.23 -11.96 6.94
CA ASP A 67 6.04 -12.84 6.09
C ASP A 67 6.68 -12.08 4.92
N ALA A 68 7.77 -12.64 4.41
CA ALA A 68 8.52 -12.09 3.28
C ALA A 68 7.80 -12.27 1.94
N GLU A 69 6.92 -13.26 1.83
CA GLU A 69 6.07 -13.46 0.66
C GLU A 69 4.60 -13.42 1.05
N HIS A 70 3.82 -12.72 0.24
CA HIS A 70 2.36 -12.65 0.35
C HIS A 70 1.72 -12.96 -1.00
N PHE A 71 0.75 -13.86 -1.04
CA PHE A 71 0.11 -14.30 -2.27
C PHE A 71 -1.39 -14.04 -2.22
N GLU A 72 -1.84 -12.97 -2.87
CA GLU A 72 -3.25 -12.58 -2.84
C GLU A 72 -3.60 -11.68 -4.02
N HIS A 73 -4.74 -11.95 -4.66
CA HIS A 73 -5.47 -10.93 -5.40
C HIS A 73 -6.48 -10.29 -4.45
N LEU A 74 -6.42 -8.97 -4.32
CA LEU A 74 -7.26 -8.20 -3.41
C LEU A 74 -8.22 -7.30 -4.19
N GLU A 75 -9.52 -7.60 -4.11
CA GLU A 75 -10.57 -6.69 -4.54
C GLU A 75 -11.20 -6.00 -3.32
N ILE A 76 -11.23 -4.67 -3.34
CA ILE A 76 -11.84 -3.87 -2.28
C ILE A 76 -12.98 -3.04 -2.85
N ASN A 77 -14.16 -3.28 -2.32
CA ASN A 77 -15.34 -2.45 -2.51
C ASN A 77 -15.88 -1.98 -1.16
N LYS A 78 -15.04 -1.28 -0.41
CA LYS A 78 -15.34 -0.83 0.95
C LYS A 78 -14.83 0.59 1.17
N ASP A 79 -15.73 1.52 1.46
CA ASP A 79 -15.36 2.90 1.79
C ASP A 79 -14.75 2.95 3.20
N SER A 80 -13.42 2.88 3.25
CA SER A 80 -12.66 2.87 4.50
C SER A 80 -11.24 3.37 4.24
N ARG A 81 -10.60 3.85 5.31
CA ARG A 81 -9.15 4.08 5.31
C ARG A 81 -8.44 2.77 5.60
N ILE A 82 -7.50 2.38 4.75
CA ILE A 82 -6.75 1.13 4.85
C ILE A 82 -5.27 1.46 4.77
N GLN A 83 -4.48 1.00 5.74
CA GLN A 83 -3.04 1.17 5.76
C GLN A 83 -2.39 -0.21 5.76
N ILE A 84 -1.50 -0.47 4.82
CA ILE A 84 -0.79 -1.75 4.67
C ILE A 84 0.70 -1.49 4.82
N PHE A 85 1.33 -2.20 5.73
CA PHE A 85 2.75 -2.10 6.02
C PHE A 85 3.44 -3.42 5.74
N GLY A 86 4.43 -3.39 4.85
CA GLY A 86 5.46 -4.42 4.82
C GLY A 86 6.36 -4.36 6.06
N ARG A 87 7.31 -5.27 6.15
CA ARG A 87 8.29 -5.25 7.24
C ARG A 87 9.48 -4.35 6.91
N GLN A 88 10.08 -3.77 7.95
CA GLN A 88 11.31 -2.99 7.79
C GLN A 88 12.56 -3.88 7.73
N THR A 89 12.50 -5.07 8.33
CA THR A 89 13.63 -6.01 8.37
C THR A 89 13.82 -6.77 7.07
N PHE A 90 12.77 -6.85 6.26
CA PHE A 90 12.76 -7.42 4.92
C PHE A 90 11.57 -6.84 4.16
N THR A 91 11.74 -6.61 2.86
CA THR A 91 10.64 -6.21 1.98
C THR A 91 9.66 -7.37 1.82
N THR A 92 8.37 -7.14 2.00
CA THR A 92 7.35 -8.15 1.68
C THR A 92 7.09 -8.13 0.18
N HIS A 93 7.24 -9.28 -0.47
CA HIS A 93 6.93 -9.47 -1.89
C HIS A 93 5.46 -9.88 -2.03
N TRP A 94 4.64 -8.99 -2.58
CA TRP A 94 3.25 -9.27 -2.90
C TRP A 94 3.13 -9.78 -4.33
N LYS A 95 2.64 -11.01 -4.46
CA LYS A 95 2.39 -11.73 -5.71
C LYS A 95 0.94 -12.17 -5.81
N VAL A 96 0.54 -12.58 -7.01
CA VAL A 96 -0.68 -13.37 -7.24
C VAL A 96 -0.29 -14.79 -7.63
N ASN A 97 -0.99 -15.78 -7.08
CA ASN A 97 -0.80 -17.21 -7.39
C ASN A 97 -1.94 -17.79 -8.26
N SER A 98 -2.87 -16.96 -8.71
CA SER A 98 -4.03 -17.33 -9.52
C SER A 98 -4.04 -16.54 -10.83
N SER A 99 -4.93 -16.88 -11.77
CA SER A 99 -5.09 -16.21 -13.07
C SER A 99 -5.71 -14.80 -12.98
N SER A 100 -5.48 -14.10 -11.87
CA SER A 100 -6.02 -12.76 -11.63
C SER A 100 -5.38 -11.73 -12.56
N GLU A 101 -6.20 -10.85 -13.12
CA GLU A 101 -5.73 -9.78 -14.02
C GLU A 101 -4.94 -8.69 -13.30
N GLN A 102 -5.14 -8.54 -11.98
CA GLN A 102 -4.43 -7.59 -11.14
C GLN A 102 -4.05 -8.13 -9.76
N ILE A 103 -3.07 -7.52 -9.09
CA ILE A 103 -2.82 -7.78 -7.66
C ILE A 103 -3.89 -7.09 -6.83
N LEU A 104 -4.15 -5.82 -7.08
CA LEU A 104 -5.11 -5.01 -6.31
C LEU A 104 -6.14 -4.34 -7.23
N SER A 105 -7.42 -4.42 -6.84
CA SER A 105 -8.54 -3.71 -7.45
C SER A 105 -9.27 -2.89 -6.38
N LEU A 106 -9.10 -1.57 -6.37
CA LEU A 106 -9.76 -0.66 -5.41
C LEU A 106 -10.91 0.09 -6.09
N LYS A 107 -12.16 -0.27 -5.73
CA LYS A 107 -13.37 0.36 -6.25
C LYS A 107 -13.78 1.62 -5.47
N GLN A 108 -13.60 1.62 -4.15
CA GLN A 108 -13.88 2.76 -3.25
C GLN A 108 -12.96 2.74 -2.02
N GLY A 109 -12.87 3.86 -1.31
CA GLY A 109 -12.02 4.03 -0.11
C GLY A 109 -10.61 4.55 -0.38
N HIS A 110 -9.80 4.64 0.67
CA HIS A 110 -8.46 5.23 0.61
C HIS A 110 -7.43 4.27 1.18
N MET A 111 -6.46 3.89 0.36
CA MET A 111 -5.41 2.96 0.73
C MET A 111 -4.04 3.65 0.78
N PHE A 112 -3.26 3.32 1.81
CA PHE A 112 -1.85 3.68 1.96
C PHE A 112 -1.04 2.39 2.06
N ILE A 113 -0.03 2.22 1.23
CA ILE A 113 0.85 1.05 1.27
C ILE A 113 2.29 1.51 1.42
N THR A 114 3.00 0.92 2.37
CA THR A 114 4.39 1.26 2.68
C THR A 114 5.29 0.03 2.74
N SER A 115 6.49 0.12 2.16
CA SER A 115 7.56 -0.91 2.23
C SER A 115 7.16 -2.30 1.68
N VAL A 116 6.46 -2.32 0.54
CA VAL A 116 6.04 -3.55 -0.16
C VAL A 116 6.62 -3.57 -1.58
N GLU A 117 7.07 -4.74 -2.02
CA GLU A 117 7.47 -4.98 -3.41
C GLU A 117 6.39 -5.76 -4.14
N PHE A 118 5.88 -5.20 -5.24
CA PHE A 118 4.88 -5.85 -6.09
C PHE A 118 5.58 -6.57 -7.23
N VAL A 119 5.33 -7.87 -7.36
CA VAL A 119 6.13 -8.75 -8.22
C VAL A 119 5.28 -9.41 -9.30
N PHE A 120 5.70 -9.25 -10.56
CA PHE A 120 5.23 -10.08 -11.66
C PHE A 120 5.86 -11.47 -11.59
N SER A 121 5.05 -12.51 -11.74
CA SER A 121 5.46 -13.91 -11.66
C SER A 121 5.16 -14.64 -12.97
N GLN A 122 6.10 -15.49 -13.41
CA GLN A 122 5.88 -16.42 -14.52
C GLN A 122 5.46 -17.80 -13.98
N VAL A 123 4.37 -18.34 -14.50
CA VAL A 123 3.88 -19.69 -14.18
C VAL A 123 3.67 -20.50 -15.46
N GLY A 124 3.40 -21.81 -15.32
CA GLY A 124 3.17 -22.70 -16.46
C GLY A 124 4.39 -22.79 -17.38
N ASN A 125 5.59 -22.99 -16.82
CA ASN A 125 6.86 -23.03 -17.55
C ASN A 125 7.18 -21.73 -18.31
N GLY A 126 6.81 -20.56 -17.76
CA GLY A 126 7.12 -19.27 -18.38
C GLY A 126 6.11 -18.78 -19.41
N THR A 127 5.02 -19.52 -19.63
CA THR A 127 4.02 -19.17 -20.66
C THR A 127 2.95 -18.20 -20.17
N ILE A 128 2.75 -18.11 -18.85
CA ILE A 128 1.71 -17.28 -18.24
C ILE A 128 2.38 -16.26 -17.33
N LEU A 129 2.08 -14.98 -17.57
CA LEU A 129 2.48 -13.88 -16.71
C LEU A 129 1.34 -13.53 -15.75
N LEU A 130 1.66 -13.41 -14.46
CA LEU A 130 0.76 -13.01 -13.40
C LEU A 130 1.28 -11.76 -12.67
N PRO A 131 0.43 -10.77 -12.34
CA PRO A 131 -0.90 -10.61 -12.91
C PRO A 131 -0.83 -10.40 -14.44
N SER A 132 -1.90 -10.75 -15.15
CA SER A 132 -1.88 -10.76 -16.63
C SER A 132 -2.08 -9.39 -17.27
N LYS A 133 -2.49 -8.37 -16.50
CA LYS A 133 -2.87 -7.05 -17.03
C LYS A 133 -2.19 -5.89 -16.33
N ALA A 134 -2.33 -5.76 -15.00
CA ALA A 134 -1.81 -4.63 -14.24
C ALA A 134 -1.48 -5.04 -12.80
N LEU A 135 -0.66 -4.26 -12.08
CA LEU A 135 -0.50 -4.48 -10.64
C LEU A 135 -1.71 -3.91 -9.87
N PHE A 136 -2.18 -2.72 -10.29
CA PHE A 136 -3.27 -1.99 -9.68
C PHE A 136 -4.36 -1.63 -10.69
N SER A 137 -5.61 -1.72 -10.27
CA SER A 137 -6.76 -1.06 -10.89
C SER A 137 -7.47 -0.22 -9.82
N VAL A 138 -7.61 1.09 -10.05
CA VAL A 138 -8.17 2.04 -9.07
C VAL A 138 -9.21 2.91 -9.74
N GLY A 139 -10.41 3.00 -9.17
CA GLY A 139 -11.44 3.95 -9.62
C GLY A 139 -12.10 3.58 -10.95
N SER A 140 -12.53 2.33 -11.09
CA SER A 140 -13.28 1.88 -12.28
C SER A 140 -14.73 2.38 -12.34
N ASP A 141 -15.24 2.97 -11.26
CA ASP A 141 -16.57 3.58 -11.17
C ASP A 141 -16.42 5.06 -10.83
N GLU A 142 -16.90 5.93 -11.71
CA GLU A 142 -16.79 7.39 -11.59
C GLU A 142 -17.55 7.98 -10.40
N GLN A 143 -18.48 7.22 -9.79
CA GLN A 143 -19.19 7.65 -8.59
C GLN A 143 -18.29 7.67 -7.35
N PHE A 144 -17.25 6.84 -7.34
CA PHE A 144 -16.32 6.74 -6.24
C PHE A 144 -15.01 7.46 -6.59
N GLN A 145 -14.38 8.06 -5.59
CA GLN A 145 -13.07 8.71 -5.73
C GLN A 145 -12.02 7.97 -4.89
N PRO A 146 -11.77 6.68 -5.19
CA PRO A 146 -10.77 5.94 -4.43
C PRO A 146 -9.38 6.47 -4.70
N SER A 147 -8.48 6.24 -3.75
CA SER A 147 -7.07 6.60 -3.91
C SER A 147 -6.16 5.53 -3.33
N VAL A 148 -5.04 5.30 -4.00
CA VAL A 148 -3.92 4.52 -3.47
C VAL A 148 -2.72 5.44 -3.36
N PHE A 149 -2.13 5.50 -2.17
CA PHE A 149 -0.87 6.17 -1.90
C PHE A 149 0.20 5.11 -1.64
N LEU A 150 1.35 5.22 -2.30
CA LEU A 150 2.45 4.28 -2.20
C LEU A 150 3.69 5.01 -1.68
N GLU A 151 4.33 4.44 -0.67
CA GLU A 151 5.55 4.95 -0.07
C GLU A 151 6.59 3.83 0.05
N ASP A 152 7.83 4.08 -0.36
CA ASP A 152 8.91 3.06 -0.29
C ASP A 152 8.49 1.70 -0.90
N CYS A 153 7.72 1.73 -1.99
CA CYS A 153 7.26 0.54 -2.68
C CYS A 153 8.09 0.29 -3.94
N TYR A 154 8.33 -0.98 -4.25
CA TYR A 154 9.14 -1.41 -5.38
C TYR A 154 8.30 -2.20 -6.39
N PHE A 155 8.67 -2.08 -7.66
CA PHE A 155 7.99 -2.76 -8.76
C PHE A 155 8.97 -3.69 -9.46
N HIS A 156 8.77 -4.99 -9.28
CA HIS A 156 9.63 -6.01 -9.86
C HIS A 156 8.98 -6.57 -11.13
N SER A 157 9.54 -6.17 -12.28
CA SER A 157 9.20 -6.76 -13.58
C SER A 157 9.92 -8.09 -13.78
N LEU A 158 9.49 -8.88 -14.75
CA LEU A 158 10.29 -9.99 -15.26
C LEU A 158 11.63 -9.47 -15.82
N SER A 159 12.72 -10.18 -15.51
CA SER A 159 14.06 -9.99 -16.08
C SER A 159 14.22 -10.72 -17.40
#